data_AF-A0A383DJ12-F1
#
_entry.id   AF-A0A383DJ12-F1
#
_cell.length_a   1.000
_cell.length_b   1.000
_cell.length_c   1.000
_cell.angle_alpha   90.00
_cell.angle_beta   90.00
_cell.angle_gamma   90.00
#
_symmetry.space_group_name_H-M   'P 1'
#
loop_
_entity.id
_entity.type
_entity.pdbx_description
1 polymer ?
#
loop_
_entity_poly.entity_id
_entity_poly.type
_entity_poly.pdbx_seq_one_letter_code
_entity_poly.pdbx_strand_id
1 'polypeptide(L)'
;MYNKPIDGIYGFFYNHQIGKQVRHILIIIILFLLSSQALPQNTQITSFSKSKKLLLKLYKDHPVTLYCGCSYNGKKPNLSSCGYIPKKDKKRANRIEWEHVVPAHAFGQSFSEWRDGHPKCVNKKGKKFKGRKCAEKMNKKYRRIQADMYNLYPAIGEVNGRRSNYSMAIIKGEKR
;
A
#
# COMPACT_ATOMS: atom_id res chain seq x y z
N MET A 1 19.97 54.40 57.05
CA MET A 1 18.67 53.78 56.73
C MET A 1 18.93 52.46 56.03
N TYR A 2 18.47 51.37 56.65
CA TYR A 2 18.62 50.00 56.16
C TYR A 2 17.80 49.78 54.89
N ASN A 3 18.42 49.36 53.79
CA ASN A 3 17.70 48.77 52.66
C ASN A 3 17.77 47.24 52.77
N LYS A 4 16.62 46.62 52.99
CA LYS A 4 16.41 45.17 52.98
C LYS A 4 16.59 44.61 51.56
N PRO A 5 17.07 43.36 51.38
CA PRO A 5 17.20 42.74 50.07
C PRO A 5 15.81 42.39 49.50
N ILE A 6 15.54 42.82 48.26
CA ILE A 6 14.31 42.54 47.48
C ILE A 6 14.50 41.23 46.70
N ASP A 7 15.23 40.26 47.26
CA ASP A 7 15.77 39.13 46.49
C ASP A 7 14.81 37.91 46.44
N GLY A 8 13.82 37.84 47.34
CA GLY A 8 12.95 36.66 47.47
C GLY A 8 11.84 36.56 46.43
N ILE A 9 11.30 37.70 45.98
CA ILE A 9 10.13 37.72 45.09
C ILE A 9 10.56 37.45 43.64
N TYR A 10 11.62 38.13 43.17
CA TYR A 10 12.15 37.94 41.82
C TYR A 10 12.65 36.50 41.58
N GLY A 11 13.30 35.87 42.56
CA GLY A 11 13.73 34.47 42.46
C GLY A 11 12.57 33.47 42.38
N PHE A 12 11.47 33.73 43.10
CA PHE A 12 10.26 32.88 43.04
C PHE A 12 9.54 32.97 41.68
N PHE A 13 9.38 34.18 41.14
CA PHE A 13 8.79 34.39 39.81
C PHE A 13 9.66 33.81 38.69
N TYR A 14 10.99 33.94 38.78
CA TYR A 14 11.93 33.39 37.80
C TYR A 14 11.93 31.86 37.80
N ASN A 15 11.96 31.22 38.97
CA ASN A 15 11.88 29.76 39.11
C ASN A 15 10.53 29.20 38.66
N HIS A 16 9.42 29.91 38.91
CA HIS A 16 8.08 29.54 38.43
C HIS A 16 7.98 29.61 36.90
N GLN A 17 8.60 30.62 36.28
CA GLN A 17 8.63 30.80 34.84
C GLN A 17 9.51 29.76 34.13
N ILE A 18 10.66 29.41 34.72
CA ILE A 18 11.52 28.31 34.26
C ILE A 18 10.78 26.97 34.39
N GLY A 19 10.14 26.69 35.53
CA GLY A 19 9.37 25.45 35.73
C GLY A 19 8.22 25.31 34.73
N LYS A 20 7.53 26.42 34.39
CA LYS A 20 6.56 26.44 33.31
C LYS A 20 7.21 26.15 31.95
N GLN A 21 8.34 26.77 31.60
CA GLN A 21 9.00 26.48 30.31
C GLN A 21 9.46 25.03 30.18
N VAL A 22 10.08 24.46 31.22
CA VAL A 22 10.50 23.06 31.25
C VAL A 22 9.29 22.12 31.08
N ARG A 23 8.14 22.43 31.70
CA ARG A 23 6.89 21.69 31.52
C ARG A 23 6.39 21.71 30.07
N HIS A 24 6.44 22.86 29.39
CA HIS A 24 6.02 22.95 27.99
C HIS A 24 6.99 22.21 27.05
N ILE A 25 8.30 22.28 27.30
CA ILE A 25 9.31 21.52 26.55
C ILE A 25 9.08 20.01 26.71
N LEU A 26 8.83 19.54 27.94
CA LEU A 26 8.50 18.14 28.20
C LEU A 26 7.23 17.69 27.47
N ILE A 27 6.18 18.52 27.46
CA ILE A 27 4.93 18.22 26.73
C ILE A 27 5.17 18.12 25.21
N ILE A 28 5.98 19.02 24.63
CA ILE A 28 6.33 18.99 23.20
C ILE A 28 7.15 17.74 22.86
N ILE A 29 8.12 17.36 23.71
CA ILE A 29 8.91 16.14 23.52
C ILE A 29 8.02 14.89 23.59
N ILE A 30 7.09 14.82 24.55
CA ILE A 30 6.14 13.71 24.67
C ILE A 30 5.23 13.63 23.44
N LEU A 31 4.72 14.77 22.95
CA LEU A 31 3.91 14.84 21.73
C LEU A 31 4.71 14.39 20.50
N PHE A 32 5.99 14.78 20.40
CA PHE A 32 6.86 14.37 19.28
C PHE A 32 7.18 12.86 19.31
N LEU A 33 7.37 12.27 20.49
CA LEU A 33 7.57 10.83 20.67
C LEU A 33 6.32 10.01 20.33
N LEU A 34 5.12 10.54 20.62
CA LEU A 34 3.83 9.92 20.27
C LEU A 34 3.53 9.95 18.76
N SER A 35 4.19 10.81 17.98
CA SER A 35 4.03 10.87 16.52
C SER A 35 4.68 9.70 15.74
N SER A 36 5.38 8.78 16.42
CA SER A 36 5.96 7.58 15.79
C SER A 36 4.88 6.51 15.53
N GLN A 37 3.85 6.87 14.79
CA GLN A 37 2.85 5.91 14.33
C GLN A 37 3.48 5.11 13.19
N ALA A 38 4.02 3.95 13.51
CA ALA A 38 4.51 3.02 12.50
C ALA A 38 3.34 2.66 11.57
N LEU A 39 3.45 3.06 10.29
CA LEU A 39 2.45 2.68 9.29
C LEU A 39 2.37 1.14 9.24
N PRO A 40 1.15 0.56 9.24
CA PRO A 40 1.00 -0.89 9.15
C PRO A 40 1.60 -1.37 7.81
N GLN A 41 2.73 -2.07 7.89
CA GLN A 41 3.40 -2.67 6.75
C GLN A 41 3.22 -4.19 6.78
N ASN A 42 2.99 -4.81 5.62
CA ASN A 42 3.06 -6.27 5.51
C ASN A 42 4.48 -6.80 5.86
N THR A 43 4.61 -7.44 7.03
CA THR A 43 5.85 -8.08 7.48
C THR A 43 5.88 -9.60 7.27
N GLN A 44 4.70 -10.23 7.19
CA GLN A 44 4.54 -11.68 7.29
C GLN A 44 4.28 -12.39 5.95
N ILE A 45 3.59 -11.73 5.01
CA ILE A 45 3.21 -12.34 3.74
C ILE A 45 4.29 -12.01 2.71
N THR A 46 5.13 -13.00 2.40
CA THR A 46 6.33 -12.80 1.59
C THR A 46 6.21 -13.28 0.15
N SER A 47 5.02 -13.67 -0.30
CA SER A 47 4.77 -14.01 -1.69
C SER A 47 3.35 -13.64 -2.14
N PHE A 48 3.24 -13.16 -3.37
CA PHE A 48 1.96 -12.81 -3.99
C PHE A 48 1.02 -14.03 -4.11
N SER A 49 1.56 -15.23 -4.31
CA SER A 49 0.74 -16.45 -4.32
C SER A 49 0.12 -16.74 -2.96
N LYS A 50 0.82 -16.45 -1.85
CA LYS A 50 0.27 -16.60 -0.49
C LYS A 50 -0.84 -15.59 -0.24
N SER A 51 -0.66 -14.32 -0.60
CA SER A 51 -1.72 -13.30 -0.44
C SER A 51 -2.98 -13.67 -1.22
N LYS A 52 -2.87 -14.12 -2.48
CA LYS A 52 -4.03 -14.57 -3.27
C LYS A 52 -4.81 -15.72 -2.62
N LYS A 53 -4.12 -16.68 -1.97
CA LYS A 53 -4.77 -17.78 -1.25
C LYS A 53 -5.53 -17.28 -0.01
N LEU A 54 -4.96 -16.33 0.72
CA LEU A 54 -5.60 -15.72 1.89
C LEU A 54 -6.80 -14.87 1.48
N LEU A 55 -6.66 -14.07 0.43
CA LEU A 55 -7.72 -13.22 -0.09
C LEU A 55 -8.92 -14.03 -0.62
N LEU A 56 -8.70 -15.21 -1.22
CA LEU A 56 -9.79 -16.11 -1.60
C LEU A 56 -10.63 -16.57 -0.41
N LYS A 57 -10.03 -16.69 0.78
CA LYS A 57 -10.76 -17.01 2.02
C LYS A 57 -11.46 -15.77 2.57
N LEU A 58 -10.77 -14.63 2.59
CA LEU A 58 -11.29 -13.37 3.13
C LEU A 58 -12.55 -12.89 2.39
N TYR A 59 -12.55 -12.99 1.06
CA TYR A 59 -13.66 -12.53 0.22
C TYR A 59 -14.77 -13.57 0.02
N LYS A 60 -14.76 -14.68 0.76
CA LYS A 60 -15.77 -15.74 0.61
C LYS A 60 -17.19 -15.22 0.88
N ASP A 61 -17.33 -14.37 1.90
CA ASP A 61 -18.64 -13.85 2.35
C ASP A 61 -19.02 -12.53 1.67
N HIS A 62 -18.09 -11.94 0.89
CA HIS A 62 -18.34 -10.75 0.09
C HIS A 62 -17.70 -10.85 -1.31
N PRO A 63 -18.16 -11.77 -2.18
CA PRO A 63 -17.52 -12.04 -3.45
C PRO A 63 -18.01 -11.07 -4.54
N VAL A 64 -17.64 -9.79 -4.41
CA VAL A 64 -18.00 -8.72 -5.35
C VAL A 64 -16.73 -8.09 -5.94
N THR A 65 -16.71 -7.89 -7.27
CA THR A 65 -15.54 -7.29 -7.94
C THR A 65 -15.43 -5.78 -7.68
N LEU A 66 -14.19 -5.30 -7.55
CA LEU A 66 -13.86 -3.91 -7.22
C LEU A 66 -14.51 -2.87 -8.13
N TYR A 67 -14.33 -3.01 -9.46
CA TYR A 67 -14.69 -1.96 -10.40
C TYR A 67 -16.12 -2.05 -10.90
N CYS A 68 -16.61 -3.26 -11.15
CA CYS A 68 -17.89 -3.46 -11.85
C CYS A 68 -19.01 -3.96 -10.93
N GLY A 69 -18.71 -4.28 -9.67
CA GLY A 69 -19.74 -4.77 -8.74
C GLY A 69 -20.28 -6.17 -9.07
N CYS A 70 -19.65 -6.91 -9.97
CA CYS A 70 -20.11 -8.26 -10.35
C CYS A 70 -19.87 -9.25 -9.22
N SER A 71 -20.86 -10.09 -8.93
CA SER A 71 -20.67 -11.25 -8.05
C SER A 71 -19.76 -12.28 -8.71
N TYR A 72 -19.11 -13.13 -7.92
CA TYR A 72 -18.28 -14.21 -8.43
C TYR A 72 -18.29 -15.44 -7.52
N ASN A 73 -17.94 -16.60 -8.07
CA ASN A 73 -17.74 -17.82 -7.31
C ASN A 73 -16.31 -18.34 -7.53
N GLY A 74 -15.54 -18.41 -6.46
CA GLY A 74 -14.13 -18.80 -6.50
C GLY A 74 -13.32 -17.88 -7.42
N LYS A 75 -13.01 -18.36 -8.62
CA LYS A 75 -12.25 -17.60 -9.65
C LYS A 75 -13.10 -17.21 -10.87
N LYS A 76 -14.41 -17.48 -10.86
CA LYS A 76 -15.29 -17.26 -12.01
C LYS A 76 -16.25 -16.10 -11.72
N PRO A 77 -16.20 -14.99 -12.48
CA PRO A 77 -17.16 -13.91 -12.35
C PRO A 77 -18.53 -14.30 -12.93
N ASN A 78 -19.59 -13.78 -12.32
CA ASN A 78 -20.93 -13.78 -12.88
C ASN A 78 -21.16 -12.45 -13.62
N LEU A 79 -20.87 -12.41 -14.91
CA LEU A 79 -20.91 -11.17 -15.70
C LEU A 79 -22.33 -10.60 -15.85
N SER A 80 -23.37 -11.44 -15.84
CA SER A 80 -24.75 -10.96 -15.93
C SER A 80 -25.22 -10.26 -14.65
N SER A 81 -24.64 -10.57 -13.49
CA SER A 81 -25.01 -9.93 -12.20
C SER A 81 -24.78 -8.41 -12.16
N CYS A 82 -23.96 -7.89 -13.07
CA CYS A 82 -23.60 -6.47 -13.18
C CYS A 82 -23.75 -5.94 -14.61
N GLY A 83 -24.29 -6.76 -15.54
CA GLY A 83 -24.42 -6.40 -16.95
C GLY A 83 -23.10 -6.22 -17.71
N TYR A 84 -21.99 -6.80 -17.25
CA TYR A 84 -20.70 -6.65 -17.93
C TYR A 84 -20.66 -7.43 -19.25
N ILE A 85 -20.33 -6.74 -20.34
CA ILE A 85 -20.19 -7.32 -21.68
C ILE A 85 -18.71 -7.29 -22.09
N PRO A 86 -18.04 -8.44 -22.26
CA PRO A 86 -16.64 -8.48 -22.69
C PRO A 86 -16.42 -7.82 -24.05
N LYS A 87 -15.34 -7.06 -24.21
CA LYS A 87 -15.09 -6.27 -25.43
C LYS A 87 -14.00 -6.86 -26.34
N LYS A 88 -12.84 -7.20 -25.77
CA LYS A 88 -11.62 -7.59 -26.50
C LYS A 88 -11.10 -8.97 -26.11
N ASP A 89 -11.14 -9.33 -24.84
CA ASP A 89 -10.57 -10.57 -24.31
C ASP A 89 -11.61 -11.34 -23.49
N LYS A 90 -12.50 -12.03 -24.21
CA LYS A 90 -13.55 -12.89 -23.62
C LYS A 90 -12.95 -13.94 -22.68
N LYS A 91 -11.80 -14.53 -23.01
CA LYS A 91 -11.16 -15.57 -22.20
C LYS A 91 -10.72 -15.01 -20.85
N ARG A 92 -10.17 -13.80 -20.83
CA ARG A 92 -9.73 -13.13 -19.61
C ARG A 92 -10.88 -12.52 -18.82
N ALA A 93 -11.96 -12.09 -19.49
CA ALA A 93 -13.19 -11.64 -18.82
C ALA A 93 -13.84 -12.76 -17.98
N ASN A 94 -13.65 -14.02 -18.34
CA ASN A 94 -14.21 -15.19 -17.64
C ASN A 94 -13.40 -15.65 -16.40
N ARG A 95 -12.48 -14.83 -15.88
CA ARG A 95 -11.75 -15.13 -14.64
C ARG A 95 -11.55 -13.91 -13.76
N ILE A 96 -11.50 -14.16 -12.45
CA ILE A 96 -11.09 -13.18 -11.45
C ILE A 96 -9.57 -13.10 -11.44
N GLU A 97 -9.05 -11.87 -11.49
CA GLU A 97 -7.66 -11.56 -11.26
C GLU A 97 -7.55 -10.61 -10.05
N TRP A 98 -6.51 -10.80 -9.24
CA TRP A 98 -6.24 -9.92 -8.10
C TRP A 98 -5.57 -8.65 -8.60
N GLU A 99 -6.31 -7.55 -8.52
CA GLU A 99 -5.92 -6.21 -8.93
C GLU A 99 -5.01 -5.56 -7.90
N HIS A 100 -3.90 -5.00 -8.37
CA HIS A 100 -3.05 -4.11 -7.58
C HIS A 100 -3.54 -2.68 -7.76
N VAL A 101 -4.33 -2.14 -6.82
CA VAL A 101 -4.93 -0.78 -6.95
C VAL A 101 -3.84 0.26 -7.21
N VAL A 102 -2.76 0.25 -6.44
CA VAL A 102 -1.48 0.84 -6.81
C VAL A 102 -0.71 -0.19 -7.65
N PRO A 103 -0.53 -0.01 -8.97
CA PRO A 103 0.06 -1.03 -9.84
C PRO A 103 1.47 -1.39 -9.41
N ALA A 104 1.85 -2.66 -9.58
CA ALA A 104 3.22 -3.07 -9.25
C ALA A 104 4.31 -2.40 -10.08
N HIS A 105 3.97 -1.80 -11.22
CA HIS A 105 4.87 -0.93 -11.96
C HIS A 105 5.22 0.33 -11.16
N ALA A 106 4.22 0.98 -10.57
CA ALA A 106 4.39 2.26 -9.87
C ALA A 106 5.32 2.15 -8.66
N PHE A 107 5.13 1.12 -7.81
CA PHE A 107 6.06 0.89 -6.70
C PHE A 107 7.32 0.11 -7.10
N GLY A 108 7.25 -0.69 -8.16
CA GLY A 108 8.34 -1.57 -8.59
C GLY A 108 9.52 -0.83 -9.22
N GLN A 109 9.25 0.23 -9.98
CA GLN A 109 10.29 1.03 -10.63
C GLN A 109 11.27 1.69 -9.64
N SER A 110 10.94 1.78 -8.35
CA SER A 110 11.84 2.27 -7.30
C SER A 110 12.95 1.28 -6.92
N PHE A 111 12.89 0.02 -7.37
CA PHE A 111 13.86 -1.03 -7.06
C PHE A 111 14.89 -1.22 -8.19
N SER A 112 16.17 -1.39 -7.85
CA SER A 112 17.24 -1.61 -8.83
C SER A 112 17.03 -2.92 -9.61
N GLU A 113 16.54 -3.97 -8.96
CA GLU A 113 16.27 -5.25 -9.65
C GLU A 113 15.14 -5.13 -10.68
N TRP A 114 14.30 -4.10 -10.55
CA TRP A 114 13.33 -3.74 -11.58
C TRP A 114 13.98 -2.96 -12.73
N ARG A 115 14.68 -1.86 -12.44
CA ARG A 115 15.23 -0.93 -13.44
C ARG A 115 16.44 -1.48 -14.19
N ASP A 116 17.36 -2.05 -13.43
CA ASP A 116 18.73 -2.41 -13.84
C ASP A 116 18.90 -3.93 -13.89
N GLY A 117 18.12 -4.66 -13.11
CA GLY A 117 18.22 -6.10 -12.96
C GLY A 117 19.17 -6.49 -11.83
N HIS A 118 19.60 -7.75 -11.83
CA HIS A 118 20.50 -8.28 -10.80
C HIS A 118 21.37 -9.41 -11.40
N PRO A 119 22.64 -9.59 -10.98
CA PRO A 119 23.52 -10.65 -11.52
C PRO A 119 22.91 -12.07 -11.45
N LYS A 120 22.16 -12.36 -10.37
CA LYS A 120 21.43 -13.64 -10.19
C LYS A 120 20.12 -13.74 -11.00
N CYS A 121 19.68 -12.69 -11.70
CA CYS A 121 18.52 -12.73 -12.59
C CYS A 121 18.90 -13.18 -13.98
N VAL A 122 19.29 -14.44 -14.08
CA VAL A 122 19.64 -15.14 -15.31
C VAL A 122 18.71 -16.34 -15.46
N ASN A 123 18.17 -16.58 -16.66
CA ASN A 123 17.31 -17.72 -16.93
C ASN A 123 18.16 -18.98 -17.21
N LYS A 124 17.51 -20.14 -17.37
CA LYS A 124 18.20 -21.42 -17.65
C LYS A 124 19.05 -21.41 -18.94
N LYS A 125 18.83 -20.45 -19.84
CA LYS A 125 19.56 -20.27 -21.11
C LYS A 125 20.65 -19.20 -21.01
N GLY A 126 21.03 -18.75 -19.81
CA GLY A 126 22.04 -17.69 -19.64
C GLY A 126 21.56 -16.27 -19.93
N LYS A 127 20.30 -16.06 -20.34
CA LYS A 127 19.78 -14.71 -20.64
C LYS A 127 19.44 -13.95 -19.36
N LYS A 128 20.04 -12.77 -19.18
CA LYS A 128 19.72 -11.80 -18.12
C LYS A 128 18.28 -11.30 -18.26
N PHE A 129 17.60 -11.07 -17.13
CA PHE A 129 16.27 -10.47 -17.10
C PHE A 129 16.14 -9.46 -15.95
N LYS A 130 15.22 -8.52 -16.10
CA LYS A 130 14.91 -7.45 -15.13
C LYS A 130 13.41 -7.27 -14.94
N GLY A 131 12.98 -6.22 -14.25
CA GLY A 131 11.58 -5.89 -14.02
C GLY A 131 10.95 -6.74 -12.90
N ARG A 132 9.61 -6.84 -12.91
CA ARG A 132 8.81 -7.51 -11.88
C ARG A 132 9.39 -8.87 -11.45
N LYS A 133 9.68 -9.75 -12.41
CA LYS A 133 10.20 -11.09 -12.14
C LYS A 133 11.54 -11.08 -11.39
N CYS A 134 12.41 -10.13 -11.70
CA CYS A 134 13.70 -10.02 -11.03
C CYS A 134 13.54 -9.41 -9.63
N ALA A 135 12.71 -8.38 -9.48
CA ALA A 135 12.39 -7.79 -8.19
C ALA A 135 11.73 -8.81 -7.24
N GLU A 136 10.80 -9.63 -7.72
CA GLU A 136 10.21 -10.75 -6.95
C GLU A 136 11.29 -11.75 -6.50
N LYS A 137 12.19 -12.13 -7.39
CA LYS A 137 13.25 -13.11 -7.10
C LYS A 137 14.21 -12.59 -6.04
N MET A 138 14.65 -11.34 -6.17
CA MET A 138 15.82 -10.85 -5.44
C MET A 138 15.48 -10.00 -4.22
N ASN A 139 14.37 -9.27 -4.24
CA ASN A 139 14.14 -8.22 -3.26
C ASN A 139 13.02 -8.56 -2.26
N LYS A 140 13.40 -8.76 -0.98
CA LYS A 140 12.47 -9.10 0.11
C LYS A 140 11.44 -7.98 0.37
N LYS A 141 11.85 -6.71 0.29
CA LYS A 141 10.97 -5.55 0.51
C LYS A 141 9.94 -5.45 -0.62
N TYR A 142 10.37 -5.62 -1.87
CA TYR A 142 9.47 -5.68 -3.02
C TYR A 142 8.41 -6.78 -2.86
N ARG A 143 8.81 -8.01 -2.46
CA ARG A 143 7.86 -9.12 -2.25
C ARG A 143 6.80 -8.81 -1.20
N ARG A 144 7.17 -8.15 -0.11
CA ARG A 144 6.23 -7.73 0.96
C ARG A 144 5.25 -6.69 0.44
N ILE A 145 5.72 -5.67 -0.28
CA ILE A 145 4.85 -4.65 -0.88
C ILE A 145 3.89 -5.28 -1.90
N GLN A 146 4.41 -6.15 -2.77
CA GLN A 146 3.59 -6.84 -3.76
C GLN A 146 2.52 -7.75 -3.13
N ALA A 147 2.84 -8.39 -2.02
CA ALA A 147 1.94 -9.31 -1.33
C ALA A 147 1.02 -8.61 -0.32
N ASP A 148 1.09 -7.29 -0.21
CA ASP A 148 0.24 -6.53 0.70
C ASP A 148 -1.24 -6.66 0.31
N MET A 149 -2.04 -7.21 1.21
CA MET A 149 -3.45 -7.49 0.98
C MET A 149 -4.32 -6.23 0.96
N TYR A 150 -3.87 -5.12 1.57
CA TYR A 150 -4.59 -3.83 1.50
C TYR A 150 -4.58 -3.22 0.09
N ASN A 151 -3.67 -3.65 -0.77
CA ASN A 151 -3.57 -3.19 -2.15
C ASN A 151 -4.11 -4.23 -3.15
N LEU A 152 -4.84 -5.26 -2.70
CA LEU A 152 -5.27 -6.37 -3.52
C LEU A 152 -6.78 -6.61 -3.45
N TYR A 153 -7.43 -6.51 -4.61
CA TYR A 153 -8.88 -6.63 -4.72
C TYR A 153 -9.28 -7.54 -5.89
N PRO A 154 -10.45 -8.20 -5.84
CA PRO A 154 -10.93 -9.03 -6.95
C PRO A 154 -11.40 -8.13 -8.11
N ALA A 155 -10.96 -8.42 -9.33
CA ALA A 155 -11.43 -7.74 -10.53
C ALA A 155 -11.70 -8.73 -11.67
N ILE A 156 -12.61 -8.36 -12.58
CA ILE A 156 -12.72 -9.04 -13.88
C ILE A 156 -11.38 -8.95 -14.57
N GLY A 157 -10.82 -10.07 -15.02
CA GLY A 157 -9.49 -10.11 -15.61
C GLY A 157 -9.34 -9.17 -16.80
N GLU A 158 -10.36 -9.06 -17.67
CA GLU A 158 -10.30 -8.14 -18.82
C GLU A 158 -10.20 -6.68 -18.35
N VAL A 159 -10.96 -6.29 -17.32
CA VAL A 159 -10.92 -4.94 -16.74
C VAL A 159 -9.55 -4.66 -16.15
N ASN A 160 -9.02 -5.56 -15.31
CA ASN A 160 -7.64 -5.49 -14.79
C ASN A 160 -6.63 -5.31 -15.95
N GLY A 161 -6.77 -6.11 -16.99
CA GLY A 161 -5.94 -6.03 -18.18
C GLY A 161 -5.96 -4.70 -18.90
N ARG A 162 -7.14 -4.12 -19.07
CA ARG A 162 -7.31 -2.84 -19.74
C ARG A 162 -6.90 -1.67 -18.85
N ARG A 163 -7.06 -1.79 -17.53
CA ARG A 163 -6.58 -0.82 -16.54
C ARG A 163 -5.05 -0.72 -16.56
N SER A 164 -4.35 -1.81 -16.83
CA SER A 164 -2.90 -1.82 -17.03
C SER A 164 -2.15 -1.16 -15.85
N ASN A 165 -1.18 -0.29 -16.12
CA ASN A 165 -0.50 0.57 -15.15
C ASN A 165 -0.94 2.04 -15.23
N TYR A 166 -2.11 2.33 -15.80
CA TYR A 166 -2.59 3.70 -15.94
C TYR A 166 -2.97 4.30 -14.59
N SER A 167 -2.67 5.59 -14.42
CA SER A 167 -3.15 6.39 -13.30
C SER A 167 -4.67 6.54 -13.39
N MET A 168 -5.34 6.52 -12.23
CA MET A 168 -6.76 6.86 -12.16
C MET A 168 -6.93 8.35 -12.39
N ALA A 169 -7.98 8.73 -13.10
CA ALA A 169 -8.36 10.11 -13.35
C ALA A 169 -9.89 10.22 -13.40
N ILE A 170 -10.40 11.41 -13.14
CA ILE A 170 -11.82 11.71 -13.34
C ILE A 170 -12.05 12.01 -14.81
N ILE A 171 -12.98 11.28 -15.43
CA ILE A 171 -13.41 11.57 -16.80
C ILE A 171 -14.49 12.64 -16.73
N LYS A 172 -14.23 13.80 -17.35
CA LYS A 172 -15.19 14.90 -17.38
C LYS A 172 -16.46 14.46 -18.12
N GLY A 173 -17.62 14.62 -17.49
CA GLY A 173 -18.92 14.28 -18.07
C GLY A 173 -19.39 12.83 -17.84
N GLU A 174 -18.65 12.03 -17.09
CA GLU A 174 -19.11 10.70 -16.67
C GLU A 174 -20.21 10.81 -15.60
N LYS A 175 -21.35 10.13 -15.80
CA LYS A 175 -22.42 10.02 -14.80
C LYS A 175 -21.94 9.09 -13.67
N ARG A 176 -22.16 9.50 -12.41
CA ARG A 176 -21.82 8.73 -11.21
C ARG A 176 -23.04 8.04 -10.63
#